data_AF-A0A2G9YGA2-F1
#
_entry.id   AF-A0A2G9YGA2-F1
#
_cell.length_a   1.000
_cell.length_b   1.000
_cell.length_c   1.000
_cell.angle_alpha   90.00
_cell.angle_beta   90.00
_cell.angle_gamma   90.00
#
_symmetry.space_group_name_H-M   'P 1'
#
loop_
_entity.id
_entity.type
_entity.pdbx_description
1 polymer ?
#
loop_
_entity_poly.entity_id
_entity_poly.type
_entity_poly.pdbx_seq_one_letter_code
_entity_poly.pdbx_strand_id
1 'polypeptide(L)'
;YRKKQESTDVLSFKADNQFSTEDRNYLGELVVCFPYIKDNAKQFKQSLKKELASVLIHGVLHLLGYNHEIRGKDSKIMMAKQEKYLLII
;
A
#
# COMPACT_ATOMS: atom_id res chain seq x y z
N TYR A 1 6.90 -12.75 7.54
CA TYR A 1 5.90 -12.56 6.46
C TYR A 1 6.51 -12.72 5.06
N ARG A 2 7.40 -11.84 4.58
CA ARG A 2 7.99 -11.92 3.21
C ARG A 2 9.21 -12.84 3.06
N LYS A 3 9.80 -13.33 4.16
CA LYS A 3 11.08 -14.08 4.19
C LYS A 3 12.26 -13.35 3.50
N LYS A 4 12.26 -12.01 3.54
CA LYS A 4 13.35 -11.17 3.02
C LYS A 4 13.98 -10.37 4.16
N GLN A 5 15.30 -10.26 4.16
CA GLN A 5 16.08 -9.49 5.14
C GLN A 5 16.34 -8.06 4.60
N GLU A 6 15.28 -7.34 4.28
CA GLU A 6 15.34 -5.97 3.76
C GLU A 6 14.29 -5.09 4.42
N SER A 7 14.57 -3.79 4.53
CA SER A 7 13.59 -2.80 4.98
C SER A 7 12.63 -2.44 3.85
N THR A 8 11.42 -2.04 4.19
CA THR A 8 10.42 -1.54 3.24
C THR A 8 9.65 -0.40 3.90
N ASP A 9 9.02 0.43 3.08
CA ASP A 9 8.14 1.52 3.46
C ASP A 9 6.83 1.05 4.11
N VAL A 10 6.18 0.01 3.55
CA VAL A 10 4.92 -0.53 4.03
C VAL A 10 4.82 -2.06 3.91
N LEU A 11 4.13 -2.67 4.86
CA LEU A 11 3.63 -4.04 4.78
C LEU A 11 2.11 -4.05 4.96
N SER A 12 1.41 -4.74 4.07
CA SER A 12 -0.06 -4.92 4.12
C SER A 12 -0.40 -6.35 4.57
N PHE A 13 -1.18 -6.45 5.63
CA PHE A 13 -1.67 -7.72 6.19
C PHE A 13 -3.18 -7.78 6.03
N LYS A 14 -3.65 -8.50 5.03
CA LYS A 14 -5.08 -8.63 4.76
C LYS A 14 -5.76 -9.44 5.86
N ALA A 15 -6.92 -8.98 6.33
CA ALA A 15 -7.73 -9.74 7.26
C ALA A 15 -8.25 -11.03 6.62
N ASP A 16 -8.25 -12.13 7.38
CA ASP A 16 -8.85 -13.39 6.95
C ASP A 16 -10.34 -13.40 7.32
N ASN A 17 -11.17 -12.87 6.42
CA ASN A 17 -12.62 -12.77 6.64
C ASN A 17 -13.37 -14.07 6.31
N GLN A 18 -12.66 -15.20 6.14
CA GLN A 18 -13.27 -16.49 5.79
C GLN A 18 -14.16 -17.07 6.91
N PHE A 19 -14.01 -16.58 8.15
CA PHE A 19 -14.71 -17.14 9.32
C PHE A 19 -15.51 -16.11 10.14
N SER A 20 -15.48 -14.82 9.79
CA SER A 20 -16.15 -13.76 10.56
C SER A 20 -17.36 -13.20 9.82
N THR A 21 -18.56 -13.47 10.35
CA THR A 21 -19.81 -12.87 9.88
C THR A 21 -20.02 -11.45 10.39
N GLU A 22 -19.23 -11.03 11.38
CA GLU A 22 -19.51 -9.85 12.21
C GLU A 22 -18.78 -8.58 11.74
N ASP A 23 -17.70 -8.68 10.94
CA ASP A 23 -16.92 -7.49 10.58
C ASP A 23 -16.37 -7.52 9.13
N ARG A 24 -17.28 -7.52 8.14
CA ARG A 24 -16.91 -7.41 6.72
C ARG A 24 -16.18 -6.10 6.37
N ASN A 25 -16.19 -5.12 7.27
CA ASN A 25 -15.57 -3.82 7.08
C ASN A 25 -14.09 -3.78 7.50
N TYR A 26 -13.60 -4.82 8.18
CA TYR A 26 -12.19 -4.91 8.51
C TYR A 26 -11.38 -5.43 7.31
N LEU A 27 -10.53 -4.57 6.75
CA LEU A 27 -9.69 -4.90 5.59
C LEU A 27 -8.36 -5.56 5.99
N GLY A 28 -7.89 -5.30 7.21
CA GLY A 28 -6.59 -5.73 7.71
C GLY A 28 -5.73 -4.57 8.23
N GLU A 29 -4.42 -4.78 8.27
CA GLU A 29 -3.45 -3.87 8.90
C GLU A 29 -2.41 -3.35 7.89
N LEU A 30 -2.00 -2.10 8.07
CA LEU A 30 -0.83 -1.52 7.42
C LEU A 30 0.23 -1.22 8.47
N VAL A 31 1.42 -1.79 8.29
CA VAL A 31 2.59 -1.47 9.12
C VAL A 31 3.52 -0.60 8.29
N VAL A 32 3.80 0.60 8.79
CA VAL A 32 4.48 1.65 8.03
C VAL A 32 5.78 2.07 8.72
N CYS A 33 6.87 2.14 7.96
CA CYS A 33 8.17 2.65 8.44
C CYS A 33 8.34 4.13 8.07
N PHE A 34 7.87 5.03 8.95
CA PHE A 34 7.89 6.47 8.67
C PHE A 34 9.29 7.07 8.40
N PRO A 35 10.38 6.68 9.11
CA PRO A 35 11.73 7.14 8.76
C PRO A 35 12.12 6.79 7.33
N TYR A 36 11.77 5.57 6.88
CA TYR A 36 12.04 5.11 5.51
C TYR A 36 11.28 5.93 4.46
N ILE A 37 10.00 6.23 4.72
CA ILE A 37 9.19 7.14 3.89
C ILE A 37 9.82 8.53 3.81
N LYS A 38 10.31 9.06 4.93
CA LYS A 38 10.94 10.38 4.97
C LYS A 38 12.21 10.43 4.13
N ASP A 39 12.99 9.35 4.12
CA ASP A 39 14.19 9.27 3.30
C ASP A 39 13.85 9.02 1.82
N ASN A 40 12.84 8.21 1.51
CA ASN A 40 12.31 8.06 0.14
C ASN A 40 11.83 9.41 -0.42
N ALA A 41 11.09 10.20 0.36
CA ALA A 41 10.59 11.50 -0.08
C ALA A 41 11.74 12.43 -0.53
N LYS A 42 12.87 12.41 0.20
CA LYS A 42 14.09 13.14 -0.18
C LYS A 42 14.72 12.56 -1.44
N GLN A 43 14.89 11.24 -1.51
CA GLN A 43 15.51 10.55 -2.65
C GLN A 43 14.74 10.80 -3.95
N PHE A 44 13.41 10.71 -3.90
CA PHE A 44 12.51 10.94 -5.03
C PHE A 44 12.20 12.42 -5.29
N LYS A 45 12.78 13.34 -4.51
CA LYS A 45 12.59 14.80 -4.62
C LYS A 45 11.10 15.20 -4.64
N GLN A 46 10.32 14.62 -3.74
CA GLN A 46 8.89 14.91 -3.59
C GLN A 46 8.54 15.32 -2.15
N SER A 47 7.35 15.89 -1.97
CA SER A 47 6.91 16.27 -0.63
C SER A 47 6.66 15.02 0.24
N LEU A 48 6.98 15.14 1.53
CA LEU A 48 6.70 14.08 2.51
C LEU A 48 5.22 13.70 2.53
N LYS A 49 4.32 14.68 2.39
CA LYS A 49 2.86 14.45 2.31
C LYS A 49 2.52 13.55 1.13
N LYS A 50 3.09 13.83 -0.06
CA LYS A 50 2.82 13.07 -1.27
C LYS A 50 3.35 11.64 -1.18
N GLU A 51 4.57 11.46 -0.65
CA GLU A 51 5.14 10.12 -0.48
C GLU A 51 4.35 9.30 0.54
N LEU A 52 3.99 9.88 1.69
CA LEU A 52 3.16 9.22 2.68
C LEU A 52 1.80 8.83 2.10
N ALA A 53 1.16 9.72 1.35
CA ALA A 53 -0.10 9.43 0.67
C ALA A 53 0.04 8.29 -0.34
N SER A 54 1.12 8.30 -1.16
CA SER A 54 1.42 7.25 -2.12
C SER A 54 1.52 5.89 -1.43
N VAL A 55 2.30 5.80 -0.34
CA VAL A 55 2.50 4.56 0.42
C VAL A 55 1.21 4.07 1.08
N LEU A 56 0.41 4.95 1.67
CA LEU A 56 -0.86 4.58 2.29
C LEU A 56 -1.89 4.12 1.25
N ILE A 57 -2.05 4.85 0.14
CA ILE A 57 -2.95 4.47 -0.96
C ILE A 57 -2.53 3.10 -1.51
N HIS A 58 -1.24 2.91 -1.75
CA HIS A 58 -0.69 1.63 -2.21
C HIS A 58 -1.00 0.49 -1.25
N GLY A 59 -0.75 0.69 0.05
CA GLY A 59 -1.04 -0.29 1.10
C GLY A 59 -2.52 -0.66 1.17
N VAL A 60 -3.42 0.32 1.13
CA VAL A 60 -4.88 0.09 1.17
C VAL A 60 -5.35 -0.65 -0.08
N LEU A 61 -4.84 -0.31 -1.26
CA LEU A 61 -5.16 -1.03 -2.50
C LEU A 61 -4.79 -2.52 -2.39
N HIS A 62 -3.66 -2.84 -1.74
CA HIS A 62 -3.32 -4.23 -1.45
C HIS A 62 -4.31 -4.92 -0.51
N LEU A 63 -4.78 -4.25 0.55
CA LEU A 63 -5.81 -4.81 1.45
C LEU A 63 -7.14 -5.06 0.70
N LEU A 64 -7.48 -4.20 -0.26
CA LEU A 64 -8.64 -4.37 -1.15
C LEU A 64 -8.46 -5.48 -2.21
N GLY A 65 -7.30 -6.13 -2.27
CA GLY A 65 -7.03 -7.25 -3.17
C GLY A 65 -6.45 -6.87 -4.54
N TYR A 66 -6.05 -5.61 -4.74
CA TYR A 66 -5.26 -5.26 -5.92
C TYR A 66 -3.82 -5.78 -5.74
N ASN A 67 -3.26 -6.36 -6.80
CA ASN A 67 -1.91 -6.92 -6.76
C ASN A 67 -1.08 -6.38 -7.92
N HIS A 68 -0.05 -5.59 -7.60
CA HIS A 68 0.88 -5.07 -8.60
C HIS A 68 2.02 -6.02 -8.96
N GLU A 69 2.28 -7.05 -8.14
CA GLU A 69 3.35 -8.03 -8.37
C GLU A 69 2.99 -9.01 -9.51
N ILE A 70 1.70 -9.16 -9.81
CA ILE A 70 1.21 -9.92 -10.97
C ILE A 70 1.37 -9.05 -12.22
N ARG A 71 2.28 -9.45 -13.11
CA ARG A 71 2.52 -8.76 -14.39
C ARG A 71 1.25 -8.77 -15.25
N GLY A 72 1.05 -7.70 -16.02
CA GLY A 72 -0.04 -7.59 -16.98
C GLY A 72 -1.15 -6.64 -16.55
N LYS A 73 -2.41 -7.07 -16.68
CA LYS A 73 -3.58 -6.21 -16.53
C LYS A 73 -3.77 -5.73 -15.08
N ASP A 74 -3.51 -6.58 -14.09
CA ASP A 74 -3.76 -6.29 -12.68
C ASP A 74 -2.84 -5.18 -12.14
N SER A 75 -1.55 -5.25 -12.48
CA SER A 75 -0.59 -4.19 -12.17
C SER A 75 -1.01 -2.84 -12.77
N LYS A 76 -1.44 -2.82 -14.05
CA LYS A 76 -1.91 -1.58 -14.70
C LYS A 76 -3.16 -1.01 -14.01
N ILE A 77 -4.10 -1.86 -13.60
CA ILE A 77 -5.32 -1.43 -12.90
C ILE A 77 -4.96 -0.80 -11.55
N MET A 78 -4.06 -1.43 -10.79
CA MET A 78 -3.66 -0.92 -9.48
C MET A 78 -2.94 0.42 -9.61
N MET A 79 -1.99 0.54 -10.55
CA MET A 79 -1.24 1.78 -10.78
C MET A 79 -2.17 2.93 -11.20
N ALA A 80 -3.10 2.69 -12.13
CA ALA A 80 -4.07 3.69 -12.56
C ALA A 80 -4.98 4.17 -11.40
N LYS A 81 -5.36 3.25 -10.49
CA LYS A 81 -6.12 3.61 -9.28
C LYS A 81 -5.30 4.45 -8.32
N GLN A 82 -4.05 4.06 -8.10
CA GLN A 82 -3.14 4.81 -7.23
C GLN A 82 -2.96 6.25 -7.73
N GLU A 83 -2.68 6.43 -9.02
CA GLU A 83 -2.58 7.76 -9.65
C GLU A 83 -3.87 8.56 -9.48
N LYS A 84 -5.02 7.96 -9.77
CA LYS A 84 -6.34 8.60 -9.60
C LYS A 84 -6.55 9.13 -8.17
N TYR A 85 -6.19 8.34 -7.15
CA TYR A 85 -6.37 8.75 -5.75
C TYR A 85 -5.31 9.73 -5.26
N LEU A 86 -4.10 9.71 -5.85
CA LEU A 86 -3.07 10.72 -5.57
C LEU A 86 -3.44 12.11 -6.10
N LEU A 87 -4.22 12.19 -7.19
CA LEU A 87 -4.66 13.47 -7.77
C LEU A 87 -5.65 14.26 -6.90
N ILE A 88 -6.26 13.63 -5.89
CA ILE A 88 -7.26 14.25 -5.00
C ILE A 88 -6.71 14.60 -3.60
N ILE A 89 -5.40 14.48 -3.39
CA ILE A 89 -4.67 14.73 -2.12
C ILE A 89 -3.85 16.02 -2.20
#